data_AF-A0A7Y8PQH0-F1
#
_entry.id   AF-A0A7Y8PQH0-F1
#
_cell.length_a   1.000
_cell.length_b   1.000
_cell.length_c   1.000
_cell.angle_alpha   90.00
_cell.angle_beta   90.00
_cell.angle_gamma   90.00
#
_symmetry.space_group_name_H-M   'P 1'
#
loop_
_entity.id
_entity.type
_entity.pdbx_description
1 polymer ?
#
loop_
_entity_poly.entity_id
_entity_poly.type
_entity_poly.pdbx_seq_one_letter_code
_entity_poly.pdbx_strand_id
1 'polypeptide(L)'
;MNMVNRNKKTKSNELAKADLIANLDMPDILQALQDANDVLESRKKLDANEAELQIVKLVNQYQIPFDRLTDLLKSSNAIYGNHGRVKKIYVDRKNKRNKPWSGVGRPPNWIRAAIEEGIDIEQFAVETTDETQHTSTWFFNPARPTQRWNGIGAKPIWYKELEAQNVDMSQYMTVL
;
A
#
# COMPACT_ATOMS: atom_id res chain seq x y z
N MET A 1 -34.98 -39.14 4.03
CA MET A 1 -34.41 -39.77 5.25
C MET A 1 -32.90 -39.53 5.48
N ASN A 2 -32.20 -38.65 4.72
CA ASN A 2 -30.72 -38.53 4.80
C ASN A 2 -30.16 -37.32 5.57
N MET A 3 -30.99 -36.42 6.12
CA MET A 3 -30.49 -35.24 6.86
C MET A 3 -30.16 -35.51 8.34
N VAL A 4 -30.81 -36.49 8.97
CA VAL A 4 -30.62 -36.80 10.41
C VAL A 4 -29.29 -37.53 10.68
N ASN A 5 -28.79 -38.32 9.71
CA ASN A 5 -27.56 -39.10 9.88
C ASN A 5 -26.27 -38.29 9.68
N ARG A 6 -26.28 -37.22 8.88
CA ARG A 6 -25.09 -36.34 8.74
C ARG A 6 -24.77 -35.61 10.04
N ASN A 7 -25.81 -35.12 10.73
CA ASN A 7 -25.66 -34.29 11.93
C ASN A 7 -25.19 -35.09 13.17
N LYS A 8 -25.50 -36.40 13.23
CA LYS A 8 -24.98 -37.29 14.27
C LYS A 8 -23.50 -37.63 14.06
N LYS A 9 -23.05 -37.76 12.80
CA LYS A 9 -21.68 -38.13 12.44
C LYS A 9 -20.69 -36.97 12.61
N THR A 10 -21.12 -35.73 12.40
CA THR A 10 -20.30 -34.53 12.67
C THR A 10 -20.11 -34.30 14.17
N LYS A 11 -21.18 -34.38 14.98
CA LYS A 11 -21.10 -34.20 16.43
C LYS A 11 -20.22 -35.24 17.14
N SER A 12 -20.29 -36.49 16.71
CA SER A 12 -19.45 -37.57 17.28
C SER A 12 -17.97 -37.41 16.91
N ASN A 13 -17.66 -36.84 15.75
CA ASN A 13 -16.29 -36.55 15.32
C ASN A 13 -15.70 -35.32 16.05
N GLU A 14 -16.53 -34.33 16.38
CA GLU A 14 -16.10 -33.17 17.19
C GLU A 14 -15.84 -33.54 18.66
N LEU A 15 -16.69 -34.40 19.25
CA LEU A 15 -16.50 -34.92 20.60
C LEU A 15 -15.22 -35.77 20.72
N ALA A 16 -14.97 -36.66 19.75
CA ALA A 16 -13.74 -37.47 19.72
C ALA A 16 -12.47 -36.60 19.56
N LYS A 17 -12.54 -35.50 18.81
CA LYS A 17 -11.43 -34.54 18.70
C LYS A 17 -11.18 -33.79 20.01
N ALA A 18 -12.23 -33.40 20.71
CA ALA A 18 -12.10 -32.70 22.00
C ALA A 18 -11.44 -33.58 23.07
N ASP A 19 -11.80 -34.87 23.13
CA ASP A 19 -11.21 -35.83 24.07
C ASP A 19 -9.74 -36.15 23.74
N LEU A 20 -9.36 -36.14 22.46
CA LEU A 20 -7.96 -36.27 22.02
C LEU A 20 -7.12 -35.05 22.41
N ILE A 21 -7.68 -33.85 22.25
CA ILE A 21 -6.99 -32.59 22.61
C ILE A 21 -6.80 -32.47 24.13
N ALA A 22 -7.75 -32.98 24.92
CA ALA A 22 -7.66 -32.96 26.39
C ALA A 22 -6.52 -33.85 26.96
N ASN A 23 -5.99 -34.78 26.17
CA ASN A 23 -4.96 -35.74 26.58
C ASN A 23 -3.57 -35.45 25.98
N LEU A 24 -3.43 -34.38 25.20
CA LEU A 24 -2.15 -33.97 24.59
C LEU A 24 -1.45 -32.94 25.48
N ASP A 25 -0.14 -33.07 25.64
CA ASP A 25 0.65 -32.08 26.36
C ASP A 25 0.82 -30.82 25.49
N MET A 26 1.02 -29.66 26.13
CA MET A 26 1.14 -28.37 25.45
C MET A 26 2.20 -28.35 24.34
N PRO A 27 3.38 -29.00 24.48
CA PRO A 27 4.37 -29.09 23.39
C PRO A 27 3.85 -29.84 22.16
N ASP A 28 3.09 -30.92 22.36
CA ASP A 28 2.54 -31.72 21.27
C ASP A 28 1.45 -30.96 20.51
N ILE A 29 0.66 -30.14 21.23
CA ILE A 29 -0.34 -29.26 20.64
C ILE A 29 0.33 -28.18 19.78
N LEU A 30 1.43 -27.57 20.25
CA LEU A 30 2.18 -26.58 19.48
C LEU A 30 2.80 -27.19 18.22
N GLN A 31 3.39 -28.39 18.33
CA GLN A 31 3.96 -29.08 17.19
C GLN A 31 2.89 -29.43 16.15
N ALA A 32 1.73 -29.95 16.57
CA ALA A 32 0.63 -30.25 15.67
C ALA A 32 0.07 -29.01 14.96
N LEU A 33 0.03 -27.85 15.64
CA LEU A 33 -0.36 -26.58 15.02
C LEU A 33 0.65 -26.13 13.96
N GLN A 34 1.94 -26.28 14.23
CA GLN A 34 2.99 -25.94 13.28
C GLN A 34 2.93 -26.83 12.04
N ASP A 35 2.84 -28.15 12.23
CA ASP A 35 2.72 -29.11 11.14
C ASP A 35 1.46 -28.85 10.29
N ALA A 36 0.34 -28.54 10.94
CA ALA A 36 -0.90 -28.18 10.24
C ALA A 36 -0.74 -26.90 9.41
N ASN A 37 -0.04 -25.89 9.94
CA ASN A 37 0.23 -24.66 9.23
C ASN A 37 1.15 -24.88 8.03
N ASP A 38 2.19 -25.70 8.18
CA ASP A 38 3.12 -26.05 7.09
C ASP A 38 2.41 -26.80 5.96
N VAL A 39 1.49 -27.70 6.29
CA VAL A 39 0.64 -28.38 5.29
C VAL A 39 -0.29 -27.39 4.59
N LEU A 40 -0.87 -26.42 5.31
CA LEU A 40 -1.73 -25.41 4.72
C LEU A 40 -0.97 -24.49 3.77
N GLU A 41 0.20 -24.00 4.17
CA GLU A 41 1.04 -23.15 3.31
C GLU A 41 1.53 -23.91 2.08
N SER A 42 1.90 -25.18 2.23
CA SER A 42 2.29 -26.04 1.11
C SER A 42 1.15 -26.18 0.08
N ARG A 43 -0.09 -26.36 0.53
CA ARG A 43 -1.27 -26.42 -0.35
C ARG A 43 -1.55 -25.09 -1.04
N LYS A 44 -1.53 -23.98 -0.31
CA LYS A 44 -1.70 -22.64 -0.89
C LYS A 44 -0.69 -22.37 -2.00
N LYS A 45 0.56 -22.78 -1.80
CA LYS A 45 1.63 -22.63 -2.80
C LYS A 45 1.37 -23.46 -4.05
N LEU A 46 0.89 -24.70 -3.90
CA LEU A 46 0.51 -25.54 -5.04
C LEU A 46 -0.65 -24.93 -5.83
N ASP A 47 -1.70 -24.47 -5.14
CA ASP A 47 -2.86 -23.84 -5.78
C ASP A 47 -2.45 -22.55 -6.51
N ALA A 48 -1.56 -21.74 -5.92
CA ALA A 48 -1.01 -20.54 -6.55
C ALA A 48 -0.22 -20.86 -7.83
N ASN A 49 0.66 -21.86 -7.77
CA ASN A 49 1.44 -22.31 -8.94
C ASN A 49 0.54 -22.86 -10.06
N GLU A 50 -0.52 -23.60 -9.70
CA GLU A 50 -1.48 -24.11 -10.67
C GLU A 50 -2.25 -22.96 -11.34
N ALA A 51 -2.71 -21.97 -10.56
CA ALA A 51 -3.37 -20.78 -11.08
C ALA A 51 -2.45 -19.99 -12.03
N GLU A 52 -1.18 -19.80 -11.68
CA GLU A 52 -0.19 -19.14 -12.53
C GLU A 52 -0.04 -19.88 -13.87
N LEU A 53 0.06 -21.22 -13.83
CA LEU A 53 0.19 -22.03 -15.03
C LEU A 53 -1.07 -21.97 -15.92
N GLN A 54 -2.26 -21.88 -15.33
CA GLN A 54 -3.51 -21.68 -16.07
C GLN A 54 -3.55 -20.28 -16.72
N ILE A 55 -3.12 -19.24 -16.02
CA ILE A 55 -3.02 -17.88 -16.57
C ILE A 55 -2.07 -17.86 -17.75
N VAL A 56 -0.87 -18.45 -17.62
CA VAL A 56 0.11 -18.52 -18.72
C VAL A 56 -0.45 -19.26 -19.93
N LYS A 57 -1.14 -20.39 -19.71
CA LYS A 57 -1.82 -21.12 -20.79
C LYS A 57 -2.84 -20.25 -21.52
N LEU A 58 -3.68 -19.52 -20.78
CA LEU A 58 -4.70 -18.63 -21.36
C LEU A 58 -4.06 -17.48 -22.14
N VAL A 59 -3.04 -16.82 -21.58
CA VAL A 59 -2.33 -15.73 -22.24
C VAL A 59 -1.73 -16.20 -23.57
N ASN A 60 -1.09 -17.37 -23.57
CA ASN A 60 -0.51 -17.97 -24.77
C ASN A 60 -1.60 -18.39 -25.79
N GLN A 61 -2.67 -19.03 -25.33
CA GLN A 61 -3.76 -19.50 -26.20
C GLN A 61 -4.45 -18.35 -26.93
N TYR A 62 -4.74 -17.26 -26.21
CA TYR A 62 -5.46 -16.12 -26.75
C TYR A 62 -4.54 -15.01 -27.28
N GLN A 63 -3.22 -15.23 -27.31
CA GLN A 63 -2.22 -14.27 -27.78
C GLN A 63 -2.43 -12.88 -27.17
N ILE A 64 -2.73 -12.84 -25.87
CA ILE A 64 -3.06 -11.58 -25.18
C ILE A 64 -1.75 -10.78 -25.05
N PRO A 65 -1.63 -9.59 -25.67
CA PRO A 65 -0.45 -8.76 -25.47
C PRO A 65 -0.30 -8.41 -23.99
N PHE A 66 0.92 -8.47 -23.47
CA PHE A 66 1.20 -8.20 -22.06
C PHE A 66 0.62 -6.85 -21.61
N ASP A 67 0.76 -5.81 -22.45
CA ASP A 67 0.21 -4.47 -22.17
C ASP A 67 -1.30 -4.51 -21.94
N ARG A 68 -2.05 -5.19 -22.82
CA ARG A 68 -3.51 -5.33 -22.70
C ARG A 68 -3.93 -6.11 -21.45
N LEU A 69 -3.16 -7.14 -21.07
CA LEU A 69 -3.40 -7.87 -19.84
C LEU A 69 -3.17 -6.97 -18.62
N THR A 70 -2.10 -6.19 -18.61
CA THR A 70 -1.82 -5.26 -17.51
C THR A 70 -2.86 -4.15 -17.41
N ASP A 71 -3.34 -3.61 -18.53
CA ASP A 71 -4.40 -2.60 -18.54
C ASP A 71 -5.73 -3.17 -18.05
N LEU A 72 -6.06 -4.39 -18.44
CA LEU A 72 -7.24 -5.09 -17.94
C LEU A 72 -7.15 -5.33 -16.43
N LEU A 73 -6.02 -5.84 -15.93
CA LEU A 73 -5.80 -6.09 -14.51
C LEU A 73 -5.78 -4.80 -13.67
N LYS A 74 -5.29 -3.68 -14.23
CA LYS A 74 -5.38 -2.35 -13.61
C LYS A 74 -6.83 -1.88 -13.56
N SER A 75 -7.57 -2.02 -14.66
CA SER A 75 -8.97 -1.57 -14.74
C SER A 75 -9.90 -2.39 -13.84
N SER A 76 -9.60 -3.66 -13.59
CA SER A 76 -10.34 -4.53 -12.68
C SER A 76 -9.88 -4.42 -11.22
N ASN A 77 -8.96 -3.51 -10.91
CA ASN A 77 -8.38 -3.31 -9.58
C ASN A 77 -7.70 -4.57 -9.00
N ALA A 78 -7.26 -5.48 -9.87
CA ALA A 78 -6.59 -6.74 -9.51
C ALA A 78 -5.08 -6.55 -9.31
N ILE A 79 -4.48 -5.59 -10.00
CA ILE A 79 -3.11 -5.14 -9.75
C ILE A 79 -3.09 -3.63 -9.60
N TYR A 80 -2.35 -3.14 -8.61
CA TYR A 80 -2.02 -1.73 -8.50
C TYR A 80 -0.73 -1.54 -9.27
N GLY A 81 -0.76 -0.71 -10.33
CA GLY A 81 0.49 -0.18 -10.87
C GLY A 81 1.23 0.56 -9.76
N ASN A 82 2.56 0.62 -9.80
CA ASN A 82 3.37 1.48 -8.93
C ASN A 82 3.22 2.96 -9.36
N HIS A 83 1.99 3.37 -9.63
CA HIS A 83 1.62 4.75 -9.87
C HIS A 83 1.55 5.37 -8.48
N GLY A 84 2.65 6.04 -8.10
CA GLY A 84 2.63 7.02 -7.01
C GLY A 84 1.38 7.88 -7.12
N ARG A 85 0.88 8.41 -5.99
CA ARG A 85 -0.37 9.17 -5.98
C ARG A 85 -0.28 10.29 -7.02
N VAL A 86 -0.96 10.14 -8.16
CA VAL A 86 -0.97 11.16 -9.21
C VAL A 86 -1.60 12.39 -8.61
N LYS A 87 -0.78 13.42 -8.38
CA LYS A 87 -1.21 14.65 -7.76
C LYS A 87 -1.53 15.63 -8.88
N LYS A 88 -2.79 16.04 -8.95
CA LYS A 88 -3.20 17.15 -9.82
C LYS A 88 -2.69 18.46 -9.24
N ILE A 89 -1.93 19.20 -10.04
CA ILE A 89 -1.50 20.56 -9.72
C ILE A 89 -2.03 21.48 -10.82
N TYR A 90 -2.73 22.54 -10.43
CA TYR A 90 -3.31 23.52 -11.33
C TYR A 90 -2.30 24.63 -11.63
N VAL A 91 -2.04 24.89 -12.90
CA VAL A 91 -1.06 25.90 -13.36
C VAL A 91 -1.72 26.88 -14.30
N ASP A 92 -1.52 28.17 -14.05
CA ASP A 92 -1.95 29.23 -14.98
C ASP A 92 -1.01 29.26 -16.20
N ARG A 93 -1.53 28.83 -17.35
CA ARG A 93 -0.79 28.83 -18.62
C ARG A 93 -0.63 30.23 -19.22
N LYS A 94 -1.50 31.18 -18.86
CA LYS A 94 -1.49 32.56 -19.38
C LYS A 94 -0.48 33.42 -18.65
N ASN A 95 -0.28 33.18 -17.35
CA ASN A 95 0.65 33.98 -16.53
C ASN A 95 1.61 33.10 -15.70
N LYS A 96 2.85 32.99 -16.17
CA LYS A 96 3.92 32.22 -15.50
C LYS A 96 4.35 32.77 -14.13
N ARG A 97 3.92 33.97 -13.73
CA ARG A 97 4.19 34.51 -12.38
C ARG A 97 3.24 33.95 -11.33
N ASN A 98 2.11 33.37 -11.74
CA ASN A 98 1.16 32.77 -10.81
C ASN A 98 1.70 31.45 -10.28
N LYS A 99 1.67 31.30 -8.95
CA LYS A 99 2.10 30.06 -8.31
C LYS A 99 1.12 28.93 -8.64
N PRO A 100 1.62 27.71 -8.94
CA PRO A 100 0.79 26.53 -9.06
C PRO A 100 -0.03 26.29 -7.79
N TRP A 101 -1.23 25.75 -7.95
CA TRP A 101 -2.13 25.43 -6.85
C TRP A 101 -2.38 23.93 -6.78
N SER A 102 -2.23 23.33 -5.61
CA SER A 102 -2.38 21.88 -5.42
C SER A 102 -3.83 21.39 -5.30
N GLY A 103 -4.82 22.27 -5.53
CA GLY A 103 -6.22 21.98 -5.26
C GLY A 103 -6.59 21.98 -3.77
N VAL A 104 -5.64 22.27 -2.88
CA VAL A 104 -5.84 22.29 -1.43
C VAL A 104 -5.79 23.72 -0.89
N GLY A 105 -6.71 24.06 0.01
CA GLY A 105 -6.79 25.37 0.65
C GLY A 105 -7.57 26.41 -0.17
N ARG A 106 -7.36 27.70 0.14
CA ARG A 106 -8.06 28.82 -0.53
C ARG A 106 -7.65 28.89 -2.01
N PRO A 107 -8.60 28.86 -2.97
CA PRO A 107 -8.28 29.00 -4.38
C PRO A 107 -7.63 30.37 -4.68
N PRO A 108 -6.56 30.42 -5.49
CA PRO A 108 -5.97 31.67 -5.96
C PRO A 108 -6.96 32.51 -6.79
N ASN A 109 -6.72 33.82 -6.87
CA ASN A 109 -7.61 34.75 -7.59
C ASN A 109 -7.82 34.37 -9.07
N TRP A 110 -6.79 33.82 -9.74
CA TRP A 110 -6.89 33.42 -11.15
C TRP A 110 -7.79 32.18 -11.35
N ILE A 111 -7.81 31.24 -10.40
CA ILE A 111 -8.77 30.12 -10.41
C ILE A 111 -10.18 30.62 -10.13
N ARG A 112 -10.35 31.53 -9.16
CA ARG A 112 -11.67 32.09 -8.83
C ARG A 112 -12.28 32.85 -10.00
N ALA A 113 -11.49 33.69 -10.67
CA ALA A 113 -11.90 34.38 -11.88
C ALA A 113 -12.31 33.40 -12.99
N ALA A 114 -11.52 32.33 -13.20
CA ALA A 114 -11.87 31.30 -14.18
C ALA A 114 -13.19 30.58 -13.84
N ILE A 115 -13.45 30.28 -12.56
CA ILE A 115 -14.73 29.69 -12.12
C ILE A 115 -15.89 30.66 -12.34
N GLU A 116 -15.71 31.95 -12.04
CA GLU A 116 -16.72 33.00 -12.27
C GLU A 116 -17.01 33.20 -13.77
N GLU A 117 -16.01 33.00 -14.64
CA GLU A 117 -16.14 32.99 -16.10
C GLU A 117 -16.74 31.69 -16.66
N GLY A 118 -17.04 30.70 -15.80
CA GLY A 118 -17.61 29.40 -16.21
C GLY A 118 -16.60 28.45 -16.86
N ILE A 119 -15.30 28.68 -16.69
CA ILE A 119 -14.24 27.84 -17.22
C ILE A 119 -14.01 26.66 -16.26
N ASP A 120 -13.95 25.46 -16.81
CA ASP A 120 -13.62 24.26 -16.04
C ASP A 120 -12.16 24.32 -15.53
N ILE A 121 -12.01 24.17 -14.22
CA ILE A 121 -10.71 24.19 -13.54
C ILE A 121 -9.77 23.07 -14.00
N GLU A 122 -10.32 21.96 -14.48
CA GLU A 122 -9.55 20.81 -14.97
C GLU A 122 -8.72 21.16 -16.20
N GLN A 123 -9.05 22.24 -16.93
CA GLN A 123 -8.22 22.73 -18.04
C GLN A 123 -6.84 23.24 -17.57
N PHE A 124 -6.73 23.63 -16.31
CA PHE A 124 -5.47 24.06 -15.70
C PHE A 124 -4.71 22.92 -15.04
N ALA A 125 -5.31 21.73 -14.92
CA ALA A 125 -4.69 20.60 -14.25
C ALA A 125 -3.48 20.09 -15.05
N VAL A 126 -2.39 19.88 -14.31
CA VAL A 126 -1.20 19.16 -14.75
C VAL A 126 -1.06 17.99 -13.80
N GLU A 127 -1.06 16.78 -14.37
CA GLU A 127 -0.80 15.57 -13.61
C GLU A 127 0.69 15.48 -13.32
N THR A 128 1.05 15.53 -12.05
CA THR A 128 2.41 15.25 -11.60
C THR A 128 2.43 13.87 -10.97
N THR A 129 3.34 13.02 -11.44
CA THR A 129 3.71 11.78 -10.75
C THR A 129 4.56 12.14 -9.54
N ASP A 130 3.93 12.59 -8.46
CA ASP A 130 4.58 12.61 -7.16
C ASP A 130 4.67 11.15 -6.68
N GLU A 131 5.84 10.78 -6.13
CA GLU A 131 6.13 9.52 -5.42
C GLU A 131 6.62 8.32 -6.28
N THR A 132 7.92 8.29 -6.55
CA THR A 132 8.66 7.01 -6.58
C THR A 132 9.64 6.81 -5.42
N GLN A 133 9.97 7.82 -4.60
CA GLN A 133 10.87 7.63 -3.44
C GLN A 133 10.67 8.63 -2.29
N HIS A 134 9.44 8.81 -1.79
CA HIS A 134 9.25 9.47 -0.49
C HIS A 134 9.14 8.44 0.63
N THR A 135 10.21 7.67 0.87
CA THR A 135 10.43 7.17 2.23
C THR A 135 10.60 8.41 3.09
N SER A 136 9.64 8.70 3.97
CA SER A 136 9.76 9.86 4.85
C SER A 136 10.96 9.64 5.76
N THR A 137 12.07 10.26 5.39
CA THR A 137 13.29 10.23 6.18
C THR A 137 13.07 11.08 7.42
N TRP A 138 12.71 10.43 8.53
CA TRP A 138 12.45 11.14 9.77
C TRP A 138 13.76 11.37 10.52
N PHE A 139 14.06 12.64 10.79
CA PHE A 139 15.15 13.08 11.65
C PHE A 139 14.59 13.42 13.03
N PHE A 140 15.19 12.86 14.08
CA PHE A 140 14.77 13.08 15.48
C PHE A 140 15.76 13.98 16.21
N ASN A 141 15.26 14.93 17.00
CA ASN A 141 16.13 15.81 17.77
C ASN A 141 16.73 15.05 18.98
N PRO A 142 18.06 14.93 19.09
CA PRO A 142 18.72 14.23 20.21
C PRO A 142 18.44 14.85 21.58
N ALA A 143 18.28 16.18 21.65
CA ALA A 143 18.01 16.87 22.90
C ALA A 143 16.54 16.79 23.32
N ARG A 144 15.62 16.57 22.35
CA ARG A 144 14.16 16.53 22.56
C ARG A 144 13.51 15.55 21.58
N PRO A 145 13.34 14.27 21.94
CA PRO A 145 12.81 13.24 21.04
C PRO A 145 11.39 13.50 20.51
N THR A 146 10.64 14.41 21.15
CA THR A 146 9.31 14.85 20.68
C THR A 146 9.36 15.77 19.46
N GLN A 147 10.52 16.37 19.17
CA GLN A 147 10.75 17.18 17.97
C GLN A 147 11.35 16.31 16.88
N ARG A 148 10.68 16.29 15.72
CA ARG A 148 11.09 15.50 14.56
C ARG A 148 10.83 16.27 13.28
N TRP A 149 11.60 15.95 12.25
CA TRP A 149 11.50 16.57 10.94
C TRP A 149 11.54 15.49 9.85
N ASN A 150 10.63 15.53 8.90
CA ASN A 150 10.49 14.51 7.86
C ASN A 150 11.37 14.76 6.62
N GLY A 151 12.37 15.64 6.73
CA GLY A 151 13.24 16.02 5.61
C GLY A 151 12.59 16.95 4.57
N ILE A 152 11.32 17.32 4.75
CA ILE A 152 10.56 18.13 3.79
C ILE A 152 10.26 19.52 4.40
N GLY A 153 10.41 20.56 3.58
CA GLY A 153 10.12 21.94 3.98
C GLY A 153 11.28 22.62 4.73
N ALA A 154 10.95 23.65 5.53
CA ALA A 154 11.95 24.45 6.22
C ALA A 154 12.64 23.66 7.34
N LYS A 155 13.98 23.55 7.27
CA LYS A 155 14.81 22.92 8.30
C LYS A 155 14.56 23.57 9.68
N PRO A 156 14.23 22.79 10.72
CA PRO A 156 14.15 23.30 12.09
C PRO A 156 15.47 23.86 12.61
N ILE A 157 15.41 24.74 13.60
CA ILE A 157 16.58 25.39 14.20
C ILE A 157 17.58 24.36 14.73
N TRP A 158 17.10 23.37 15.51
CA TRP A 158 17.93 22.31 16.07
C TRP A 158 18.68 21.50 15.01
N TYR A 159 18.07 21.29 13.83
CA TYR A 159 18.70 20.56 12.73
C TYR A 159 19.86 21.35 12.14
N LYS A 160 19.67 22.67 11.95
CA LYS A 160 20.71 23.58 11.45
C LYS A 160 21.88 23.72 12.43
N GLU A 161 21.59 23.74 13.72
CA GLU A 161 22.62 23.81 14.76
C GLU A 161 23.51 22.56 14.76
N LEU A 162 22.91 21.37 14.63
CA LEU A 162 23.67 20.12 14.56
C LEU A 162 24.46 19.98 13.25
N GLU A 163 23.90 20.44 12.13
CA GLU A 163 24.58 20.51 10.83
C GLU A 163 25.78 21.47 10.91
N ALA A 164 25.63 22.63 11.57
CA ALA A 164 26.72 23.59 11.80
C ALA A 164 27.81 23.05 12.74
N GLN A 165 27.47 22.13 13.63
CA GLN A 165 28.40 21.40 14.49
C GLN A 165 29.09 20.22 13.76
N ASN A 166 28.82 20.06 12.46
CA ASN A 166 29.37 18.99 11.61
C ASN A 166 29.05 17.58 12.14
N VAL A 167 27.91 17.44 12.81
CA VAL A 167 27.41 16.15 13.30
C VAL A 167 26.80 15.37 12.14
N ASP A 168 27.05 14.06 12.09
CA ASP A 168 26.44 13.20 11.10
C ASP A 168 24.94 12.99 11.40
N MET A 169 24.09 13.57 10.55
CA MET A 169 22.63 13.52 10.70
C MET A 169 22.06 12.12 10.42
N SER A 170 22.83 11.23 9.79
CA SER A 170 22.41 9.84 9.53
C SER A 170 22.15 9.06 10.82
N GLN A 171 22.79 9.45 11.92
CA GLN A 171 22.62 8.83 13.24
C GLN A 171 21.25 9.14 13.87
N TYR A 172 20.62 10.22 13.44
CA TYR A 172 19.29 10.66 13.92
C TYR A 172 18.19 10.38 12.90
N MET A 173 18.53 9.66 11.83
CA MET A 173 17.67 9.35 10.71
C MET A 173 17.02 7.97 10.90
N THR A 174 15.70 7.91 10.76
CA THR A 174 14.94 6.66 10.63
C THR A 174 14.20 6.66 9.30
N VAL A 175 14.35 5.56 8.56
CA VAL A 175 13.55 5.25 7.38
C VAL A 175 12.36 4.42 7.84
N LEU A 176 11.15 4.93 7.64
CA LEU A 176 9.89 4.18 7.83
C LEU A 176 9.40 3.64 6.49
#